data_AF-A0A1Q9EFU0-F1
#
_entry.id   AF-A0A1Q9EFU0-F1
#
_cell.length_a   1.000
_cell.length_b   1.000
_cell.length_c   1.000
_cell.angle_alpha   90.00
_cell.angle_beta   90.00
_cell.angle_gamma   90.00
#
_symmetry.space_group_name_H-M   'P 1'
#
loop_
_entity.id
_entity.type
_entity.pdbx_description
1 polymer ?
#
loop_
_entity_poly.entity_id
_entity_poly.type
_entity_poly.pdbx_seq_one_letter_code
_entity_poly.pdbx_strand_id
1 'polypeptide(L)'
;MANYSESKSVLQSRLIAVGFAESDVTAILGEVGNLRRLAFISSFTPGQADEAPLMQVLSELLQRDPSISDKANWRAVFNEAYAIVTAEMKQRIEKVDAEPSVRPLSQPERAERYERQVKKLTGVSLRGPLEPADALVDAAVASYEANELKYIPWEKCVSKEDELRGEKKKDIKFTVEEASGKLRVEHKSPDLVADTSSEIMVQQALTRRALAMDQANLIDFVVMDQWTQRLMKARLQAPAESFAKPTWKQLESADRQLFTELREKTRTESFLPPSLPGCSLVILVFTIGLQGIVPRIPLSALPERKE
;
A
#
# COMPACT_ATOMS: atom_id res chain seq x y z
N MET A 1 2.13 -7.66 -6.92
CA MET A 1 3.08 -6.53 -6.91
C MET A 1 4.49 -7.10 -6.87
N ALA A 2 5.44 -6.38 -7.45
CA ALA A 2 6.86 -6.70 -7.34
C ALA A 2 7.27 -6.66 -5.85
N ASN A 3 7.92 -7.72 -5.37
CA ASN A 3 8.58 -7.71 -4.05
C ASN A 3 9.57 -6.53 -3.97
N TYR A 4 10.03 -6.14 -2.77
CA TYR A 4 11.10 -5.13 -2.61
C TYR A 4 12.29 -5.39 -3.55
N SER A 5 12.68 -6.66 -3.72
CA SER A 5 13.73 -7.06 -4.66
C SER A 5 13.36 -6.93 -6.15
N GLU A 6 12.09 -6.87 -6.51
CA GLU A 6 11.58 -6.82 -7.87
C GLU A 6 11.22 -5.39 -8.32
N SER A 7 11.22 -4.42 -7.41
CA SER A 7 10.91 -3.02 -7.69
C SER A 7 12.08 -2.28 -8.35
N LYS A 8 11.77 -1.50 -9.40
CA LYS A 8 12.76 -0.69 -10.14
C LYS A 8 13.19 0.56 -9.37
N SER A 9 12.24 1.21 -8.69
CA SER A 9 12.50 2.43 -7.90
C SER A 9 13.43 2.15 -6.71
N VAL A 10 13.34 0.95 -6.14
CA VAL A 10 14.26 0.51 -5.08
C VAL A 10 15.68 0.38 -5.60
N LEU A 11 15.89 -0.26 -6.76
CA LEU A 11 17.22 -0.36 -7.37
C LEU A 11 17.79 1.02 -7.68
N GLN A 12 16.98 1.93 -8.25
CA GLN A 12 17.39 3.30 -8.56
C GLN A 12 17.87 4.04 -7.30
N SER A 13 17.09 3.99 -6.22
CA SER A 13 17.44 4.66 -4.96
C SER A 13 18.75 4.11 -4.37
N ARG A 14 19.01 2.80 -4.47
CA ARG A 14 20.24 2.19 -3.97
C ARG A 14 21.46 2.57 -4.79
N LEU A 15 21.35 2.60 -6.12
CA LEU A 15 22.45 3.02 -6.99
C LEU A 15 22.86 4.47 -6.72
N ILE A 16 21.88 5.36 -6.50
CA ILE A 16 22.13 6.76 -6.12
C ILE A 16 22.79 6.84 -4.74
N ALA A 17 22.31 6.07 -3.77
CA ALA A 17 22.84 6.09 -2.40
C ALA A 17 24.32 5.65 -2.31
N VAL A 18 24.73 4.72 -3.17
CA VAL A 18 26.12 4.25 -3.23
C VAL A 18 27.02 5.18 -4.07
N GLY A 19 26.44 6.16 -4.78
CA GLY A 19 27.18 7.24 -5.42
C GLY A 19 27.48 7.03 -6.90
N PHE A 20 26.66 6.27 -7.63
CA PHE A 20 26.71 6.24 -9.10
C PHE A 20 26.22 7.56 -9.72
N ALA A 21 26.83 7.96 -10.83
CA ALA A 21 26.36 9.11 -11.62
C ALA A 21 25.02 8.82 -12.30
N GLU A 22 24.19 9.84 -12.50
CA GLU A 22 22.82 9.68 -13.03
C GLU A 22 22.76 9.01 -14.42
N SER A 23 23.78 9.24 -15.26
CA SER A 23 23.96 8.56 -16.55
C SER A 23 24.15 7.05 -16.39
N ASP A 24 24.96 6.64 -15.41
CA ASP A 24 25.29 5.24 -15.14
C ASP A 24 24.09 4.52 -14.50
N VAL A 25 23.38 5.22 -13.60
CA VAL A 25 22.13 4.72 -13.00
C VAL A 25 21.11 4.39 -14.09
N THR A 26 20.97 5.27 -15.09
CA THR A 26 20.02 5.08 -16.20
C THR A 26 20.41 3.87 -17.06
N ALA A 27 21.70 3.71 -17.38
CA ALA A 27 22.19 2.56 -18.14
C ALA A 27 21.96 1.23 -17.40
N ILE A 28 22.29 1.17 -16.11
CA ILE A 28 22.11 -0.02 -15.26
C ILE A 28 20.61 -0.35 -15.12
N LEU A 29 19.75 0.65 -14.92
CA LEU A 29 18.30 0.44 -14.78
C LEU A 29 17.64 -0.04 -16.08
N GLY A 30 18.16 0.37 -17.24
CA GLY A 30 17.65 -0.06 -18.54
C GLY A 30 17.75 -1.57 -18.74
N GLU A 31 18.90 -2.15 -18.42
CA GLU A 31 19.18 -3.57 -18.64
C GLU A 31 18.77 -4.46 -17.46
N VAL A 32 19.18 -4.09 -16.23
CA VAL A 32 19.00 -4.91 -15.04
C VAL A 32 17.57 -4.83 -14.52
N GLY A 33 17.02 -3.62 -14.45
CA GLY A 33 15.65 -3.36 -14.01
C GLY A 33 15.43 -3.44 -12.50
N ASN A 34 15.81 -4.54 -11.81
CA ASN A 34 15.52 -4.72 -10.38
C ASN A 34 16.62 -5.47 -9.59
N LEU A 35 16.57 -5.40 -8.25
CA LEU A 35 17.56 -6.01 -7.36
C LEU A 35 17.63 -7.55 -7.50
N ARG A 36 16.50 -8.20 -7.82
CA ARG A 36 16.44 -9.65 -8.03
C ARG A 36 17.24 -10.07 -9.25
N ARG A 37 17.13 -9.33 -10.36
CA ARG A 37 17.97 -9.56 -11.55
C ARG A 37 19.42 -9.20 -11.27
N LEU A 38 19.69 -8.15 -10.48
CA LEU A 38 21.05 -7.79 -10.07
C LEU A 38 21.72 -8.91 -9.26
N ALA A 39 21.03 -9.52 -8.30
CA ALA A 39 21.57 -10.58 -7.46
C ALA A 39 21.98 -11.85 -8.23
N PHE A 40 21.41 -12.08 -9.42
CA PHE A 40 21.70 -13.22 -10.29
C PHE A 40 22.31 -12.80 -11.64
N ILE A 41 22.89 -11.60 -11.72
CA ILE A 41 23.40 -11.04 -12.97
C ILE A 41 24.68 -11.73 -13.46
N SER A 42 25.44 -12.32 -12.55
CA SER A 42 26.71 -13.00 -12.86
C SER A 42 26.81 -14.32 -12.10
N SER A 43 27.76 -15.17 -12.51
CA SER A 43 28.08 -16.43 -11.82
C SER A 43 28.76 -16.23 -10.47
N PHE A 44 29.16 -14.99 -10.15
CA PHE A 44 29.80 -14.66 -8.88
C PHE A 44 28.77 -14.74 -7.74
N THR A 45 29.16 -15.39 -6.65
CA THR A 45 28.40 -15.38 -5.40
C THR A 45 29.26 -14.78 -4.28
N PRO A 46 28.68 -13.99 -3.36
CA PRO A 46 29.43 -13.41 -2.25
C PRO A 46 30.17 -14.49 -1.44
N GLY A 47 31.50 -14.37 -1.36
CA GLY A 47 32.39 -15.34 -0.74
C GLY A 47 33.27 -16.13 -1.72
N GLN A 48 33.04 -16.02 -3.02
CA GLN A 48 34.00 -16.53 -4.02
C GLN A 48 35.22 -15.62 -4.15
N ALA A 49 36.36 -16.21 -4.50
CA ALA A 49 37.63 -15.49 -4.65
C ALA A 49 37.77 -14.76 -5.99
N ASP A 50 37.11 -15.26 -7.04
CA ASP A 50 37.17 -14.66 -8.38
C ASP A 50 35.99 -13.73 -8.63
N GLU A 51 36.29 -12.42 -8.71
CA GLU A 51 35.31 -11.37 -8.96
C GLU A 51 35.31 -10.89 -10.43
N ALA A 52 36.16 -11.46 -11.28
CA ALA A 52 36.26 -11.05 -12.68
C ALA A 52 34.90 -11.09 -13.43
N PRO A 53 34.02 -12.09 -13.23
CA PRO A 53 32.72 -12.14 -13.91
C PRO A 53 31.80 -10.96 -13.54
N LEU A 54 31.82 -10.52 -12.28
CA LEU A 54 30.99 -9.41 -11.82
C LEU A 54 31.49 -8.07 -12.41
N MET A 55 32.80 -7.92 -12.55
CA MET A 55 33.42 -6.72 -13.13
C MET A 55 33.27 -6.64 -14.64
N GLN A 56 33.27 -7.78 -15.35
CA GLN A 56 32.99 -7.82 -16.78
C GLN A 56 31.59 -7.27 -17.08
N VAL A 57 30.58 -7.72 -16.31
CA VAL A 57 29.21 -7.22 -16.44
C VAL A 57 29.13 -5.71 -16.20
N LEU A 58 29.87 -5.18 -15.22
CA LEU A 58 29.91 -3.74 -14.97
C LEU A 58 30.49 -2.97 -16.17
N SER A 59 31.58 -3.46 -16.75
CA SER A 59 32.20 -2.85 -17.93
C SER A 59 31.27 -2.89 -19.15
N GLU A 60 30.53 -3.99 -19.34
CA GLU A 60 29.52 -4.11 -20.40
C GLU A 60 28.36 -3.13 -20.22
N LEU A 61 27.85 -2.98 -18.99
CA LEU A 61 26.74 -2.07 -18.67
C LEU A 61 27.13 -0.59 -18.83
N LEU A 62 28.35 -0.22 -18.42
CA LEU A 62 28.81 1.16 -18.47
C LEU A 62 29.40 1.55 -19.84
N GLN A 63 29.74 0.57 -20.69
CA GLN A 63 30.42 0.77 -21.98
C GLN A 63 31.70 1.63 -21.88
N ARG A 64 32.33 1.63 -20.70
CA ARG A 64 33.58 2.34 -20.37
C ARG A 64 34.36 1.54 -19.35
N ASP A 65 35.65 1.83 -19.21
CA ASP A 65 36.43 1.26 -18.12
C ASP A 65 35.92 1.78 -16.76
N PRO A 66 35.49 0.89 -15.85
CA PRO A 66 34.98 1.31 -14.54
C PRO A 66 36.11 1.84 -13.67
N SER A 67 35.88 2.99 -13.04
CA SER A 67 36.82 3.58 -12.10
C SER A 67 36.93 2.72 -10.83
N ILE A 68 37.98 2.95 -10.03
CA ILE A 68 38.15 2.25 -8.73
C ILE A 68 36.93 2.50 -7.84
N SER A 69 36.35 3.70 -7.88
CA SER A 69 35.12 4.04 -7.16
C SER A 69 33.92 3.26 -7.68
N ASP A 70 33.74 3.16 -9.00
CA ASP A 70 32.63 2.41 -9.62
C ASP A 70 32.68 0.94 -9.22
N LYS A 71 33.88 0.35 -9.21
CA LYS A 71 34.11 -1.04 -8.78
C LYS A 71 33.76 -1.26 -7.31
N ALA A 72 34.11 -0.32 -6.42
CA ALA A 72 33.77 -0.40 -5.00
C ALA A 72 32.25 -0.25 -4.79
N ASN A 73 31.63 0.69 -5.49
CA ASN A 73 30.20 0.96 -5.45
C ASN A 73 29.39 -0.24 -5.97
N TRP A 74 29.83 -0.84 -7.07
CA TRP A 74 29.20 -2.02 -7.64
C TRP A 74 29.20 -3.22 -6.69
N ARG A 75 30.32 -3.47 -6.01
CA ARG A 75 30.42 -4.50 -4.96
C ARG A 75 29.42 -4.28 -3.83
N ALA A 76 29.28 -3.04 -3.36
CA ALA A 76 28.39 -2.72 -2.27
C ALA A 76 26.93 -3.00 -2.65
N VAL A 77 26.47 -2.49 -3.81
CA VAL A 77 25.10 -2.70 -4.30
C VAL A 77 24.84 -4.18 -4.60
N PHE A 78 25.80 -4.89 -5.21
CA PHE A 78 25.64 -6.32 -5.52
C PHE A 78 25.51 -7.17 -4.26
N ASN A 79 26.39 -6.98 -3.27
CA ASN A 79 26.33 -7.72 -2.01
C ASN A 79 25.03 -7.42 -1.24
N GLU A 80 24.59 -6.15 -1.23
CA GLU A 80 23.32 -5.75 -0.65
C GLU A 80 22.14 -6.45 -1.35
N ALA A 81 22.10 -6.41 -2.69
CA ALA A 81 21.06 -7.05 -3.48
C ALA A 81 21.01 -8.57 -3.24
N TYR A 82 22.16 -9.24 -3.24
CA TYR A 82 22.26 -10.68 -2.99
C TYR A 82 21.77 -11.06 -1.59
N ALA A 83 22.16 -10.31 -0.55
CA ALA A 83 21.72 -10.54 0.82
C ALA A 83 20.20 -10.40 0.96
N ILE A 84 19.61 -9.36 0.37
CA ILE A 84 18.16 -9.10 0.41
C ILE A 84 17.39 -10.20 -0.33
N VAL A 85 17.82 -10.56 -1.53
CA VAL A 85 17.14 -11.59 -2.36
C VAL A 85 17.24 -12.96 -1.69
N THR A 86 18.39 -13.31 -1.13
CA THR A 86 18.58 -14.58 -0.40
C THR A 86 17.72 -14.62 0.86
N ALA A 87 17.64 -13.53 1.62
CA ALA A 87 16.76 -13.43 2.79
C ALA A 87 15.29 -13.55 2.39
N GLU A 88 14.86 -12.89 1.32
CA GLU A 88 13.49 -13.03 0.79
C GLU A 88 13.19 -14.46 0.32
N MET A 89 14.13 -15.13 -0.35
CA MET A 89 13.98 -16.53 -0.75
C MET A 89 13.82 -17.44 0.46
N LYS A 90 14.66 -17.29 1.50
CA LYS A 90 14.53 -18.03 2.75
C LYS A 90 13.18 -17.79 3.40
N GLN A 91 12.76 -16.52 3.52
CA GLN A 91 11.45 -16.18 4.06
C GLN A 91 10.30 -16.78 3.26
N ARG A 92 10.36 -16.81 1.92
CA ARG A 92 9.32 -17.44 1.09
C ARG A 92 9.23 -18.95 1.33
N ILE A 93 10.36 -19.61 1.56
CA ILE A 93 10.41 -21.04 1.87
C ILE A 93 9.88 -21.30 3.29
N GLU A 94 10.21 -20.45 4.26
CA GLU A 94 9.80 -20.58 5.66
C GLU A 94 8.35 -20.14 5.92
N LYS A 95 7.80 -19.20 5.14
CA LYS A 95 6.44 -18.64 5.29
C LYS A 95 5.29 -19.59 4.94
N VAL A 96 5.55 -20.85 4.65
CA VAL A 96 4.49 -21.84 4.43
C VAL A 96 3.64 -22.07 5.70
N ASP A 97 4.16 -21.72 6.90
CA ASP A 97 3.50 -21.99 8.20
C ASP A 97 3.19 -20.75 9.09
N ALA A 98 3.38 -19.50 8.61
CA ALA A 98 3.22 -18.30 9.45
C ALA A 98 2.13 -17.33 8.98
N GLU A 99 1.40 -16.74 9.94
CA GLU A 99 0.36 -15.73 9.71
C GLU A 99 0.84 -14.57 8.80
N PRO A 100 -0.05 -13.99 7.98
CA PRO A 100 0.30 -12.96 7.02
C PRO A 100 0.72 -11.67 7.74
N SER A 101 2.02 -11.51 7.98
CA SER A 101 2.60 -10.26 8.43
C SER A 101 2.61 -9.24 7.29
N VAL A 102 2.01 -8.08 7.53
CA VAL A 102 1.98 -6.93 6.62
C VAL A 102 3.42 -6.48 6.38
N ARG A 103 3.94 -6.65 5.16
CA ARG A 103 5.24 -6.08 4.81
C ARG A 103 5.04 -4.59 4.51
N PRO A 104 5.66 -3.67 5.26
CA PRO A 104 5.55 -2.25 4.95
C PRO A 104 6.21 -1.98 3.61
N LEU A 105 5.59 -1.12 2.79
CA LEU A 105 6.23 -0.65 1.55
C LEU A 105 7.57 0.02 1.86
N SER A 106 8.49 0.02 0.90
CA SER A 106 9.68 0.87 1.02
C SER A 106 9.36 2.34 0.68
N GLN A 107 10.13 3.29 1.21
CA GLN A 107 9.96 4.71 0.87
C GLN A 107 10.01 5.00 -0.64
N PRO A 108 10.92 4.39 -1.44
CA PRO A 108 10.93 4.56 -2.89
C PRO A 108 9.63 4.09 -3.56
N GLU A 109 9.10 2.93 -3.16
CA GLU A 109 7.85 2.42 -3.70
C GLU A 109 6.65 3.29 -3.32
N ARG A 110 6.64 3.85 -2.10
CA ARG A 110 5.62 4.82 -1.68
C ARG A 110 5.66 6.07 -2.56
N ALA A 111 6.84 6.64 -2.78
CA ALA A 111 7.01 7.82 -3.62
C ALA A 111 6.55 7.58 -5.06
N GLU A 112 6.95 6.45 -5.67
CA GLU A 112 6.53 6.09 -7.03
C GLU A 112 5.01 5.97 -7.16
N ARG A 113 4.34 5.32 -6.20
CA ARG A 113 2.88 5.18 -6.20
C ARG A 113 2.18 6.51 -6.01
N TYR A 114 2.71 7.36 -5.13
CA TYR A 114 2.21 8.69 -4.91
C TYR A 114 2.31 9.53 -6.19
N GLU A 115 3.46 9.54 -6.86
CA GLU A 115 3.66 10.26 -8.11
C GLU A 115 2.73 9.75 -9.22
N ARG A 116 2.54 8.44 -9.34
CA ARG A 116 1.60 7.85 -10.29
C ARG A 116 0.17 8.32 -10.02
N GLN A 117 -0.24 8.35 -8.76
CA GLN A 117 -1.58 8.82 -8.38
C GLN A 117 -1.75 10.31 -8.63
N VAL A 118 -0.76 11.14 -8.30
CA VAL A 118 -0.76 12.60 -8.58
C VAL A 118 -0.88 12.87 -10.08
N LYS A 119 -0.16 12.12 -10.92
CA LYS A 119 -0.25 12.23 -12.39
C LYS A 119 -1.62 11.81 -12.93
N LYS A 120 -2.28 10.85 -12.28
CA LYS A 120 -3.61 10.35 -12.66
C LYS A 120 -4.74 11.29 -12.21
N LEU A 121 -4.66 11.85 -11.01
CA LEU A 121 -5.69 12.67 -10.39
C LEU A 121 -5.40 14.18 -10.55
N THR A 122 -5.33 14.64 -11.79
CA THR A 122 -5.14 16.07 -12.09
C THR A 122 -6.42 16.86 -11.78
N GLY A 123 -6.56 17.35 -10.56
CA GLY A 123 -7.72 18.14 -10.11
C GLY A 123 -8.06 17.99 -8.63
N VAL A 124 -7.48 17.00 -7.94
CA VAL A 124 -7.64 16.80 -6.50
C VAL A 124 -6.32 17.14 -5.80
N SER A 125 -6.35 18.03 -4.81
CA SER A 125 -5.18 18.29 -3.97
C SER A 125 -4.99 17.15 -2.98
N LEU A 126 -4.00 16.29 -3.24
CA LEU A 126 -3.65 15.11 -2.43
C LEU A 126 -2.79 15.45 -1.19
N ARG A 127 -2.80 16.72 -0.75
CA ARG A 127 -1.95 17.22 0.35
C ARG A 127 -2.79 17.57 1.58
N GLY A 128 -2.18 17.45 2.76
CA GLY A 128 -2.77 17.86 4.04
C GLY A 128 -3.79 16.84 4.57
N PRO A 129 -5.03 17.24 4.93
CA PRO A 129 -5.98 16.37 5.62
C PRO A 129 -6.49 15.18 4.78
N LEU A 130 -6.32 15.26 3.46
CA LEU A 130 -6.71 14.21 2.51
C LEU A 130 -5.57 13.21 2.25
N GLU A 131 -4.34 13.50 2.69
CA GLU A 131 -3.20 12.59 2.49
C GLU A 131 -3.35 11.38 3.42
N PRO A 132 -3.45 10.15 2.87
CA PRO A 132 -3.55 8.94 3.68
C PRO A 132 -2.24 8.69 4.44
N ALA A 133 -2.35 8.15 5.64
CA ALA A 133 -1.20 7.66 6.40
C ALA A 133 -0.51 6.48 5.71
N ASP A 134 0.79 6.33 5.92
CA ASP A 134 1.59 5.25 5.34
C ASP A 134 1.08 3.89 5.84
N ALA A 135 0.69 3.80 7.12
CA ALA A 135 0.07 2.60 7.69
C ALA A 135 -1.26 2.19 7.01
N LEU A 136 -2.06 3.16 6.55
CA LEU A 136 -3.31 2.90 5.85
C LEU A 136 -3.06 2.33 4.45
N VAL A 137 -2.03 2.84 3.76
CA VAL A 137 -1.59 2.33 2.46
C VAL A 137 -1.04 0.91 2.61
N ASP A 138 -0.22 0.65 3.63
CA ASP A 138 0.33 -0.68 3.89
C ASP A 138 -0.78 -1.72 4.19
N ALA A 139 -1.84 -1.33 4.91
CA ALA A 139 -2.99 -2.21 5.15
C ALA A 139 -3.76 -2.55 3.86
N ALA A 140 -3.90 -1.60 2.94
CA ALA A 140 -4.48 -1.83 1.63
C ALA A 140 -3.59 -2.75 0.77
N VAL A 141 -2.27 -2.55 0.79
CA VAL A 141 -1.32 -3.41 0.07
C VAL A 141 -1.34 -4.84 0.62
N ALA A 142 -1.38 -5.02 1.93
CA ALA A 142 -1.48 -6.35 2.52
C ALA A 142 -2.76 -7.09 2.10
N SER A 143 -3.87 -6.36 1.93
CA SER A 143 -5.12 -6.93 1.42
C SER A 143 -4.96 -7.42 -0.03
N TYR A 144 -4.24 -6.65 -0.85
CA TYR A 144 -3.88 -7.06 -2.21
C TYR A 144 -2.97 -8.29 -2.21
N GLU A 145 -1.91 -8.31 -1.38
CA GLU A 145 -0.96 -9.43 -1.29
C GLU A 145 -1.60 -10.72 -0.79
N ALA A 146 -2.53 -10.62 0.17
CA ALA A 146 -3.31 -11.75 0.67
C ALA A 146 -4.36 -12.26 -0.34
N ASN A 147 -4.53 -11.60 -1.50
CA ASN A 147 -5.62 -11.84 -2.45
C ASN A 147 -7.01 -11.86 -1.78
N GLU A 148 -7.18 -11.03 -0.74
CA GLU A 148 -8.41 -10.95 0.03
C GLU A 148 -8.73 -9.47 0.30
N LEU A 149 -9.83 -8.98 -0.28
CA LEU A 149 -10.27 -7.61 -0.04
C LEU A 149 -10.67 -7.44 1.43
N LYS A 150 -9.87 -6.77 2.27
CA LYS A 150 -10.22 -6.52 3.67
C LYS A 150 -10.99 -5.22 3.88
N TYR A 151 -11.98 -5.24 4.77
CA TYR A 151 -12.70 -4.03 5.17
C TYR A 151 -11.81 -3.20 6.07
N ILE A 152 -11.58 -1.94 5.69
CA ILE A 152 -10.85 -0.97 6.51
C ILE A 152 -11.88 -0.10 7.26
N PRO A 153 -11.94 -0.21 8.61
CA PRO A 153 -12.83 0.63 9.42
C PRO A 153 -12.53 2.11 9.26
N TRP A 154 -13.56 2.94 9.40
CA TRP A 154 -13.44 4.40 9.25
C TRP A 154 -12.45 4.98 10.27
N GLU A 155 -12.46 4.44 11.49
CA GLU A 155 -11.53 4.76 12.57
C GLU A 155 -10.06 4.51 12.21
N LYS A 156 -9.76 3.57 11.30
CA LYS A 156 -8.38 3.29 10.88
C LYS A 156 -7.92 4.17 9.71
N CYS A 157 -8.81 4.99 9.15
CA CYS A 157 -8.52 5.83 7.99
C CYS A 157 -7.84 7.14 8.43
N VAL A 158 -6.63 7.02 8.99
CA VAL A 158 -5.86 8.13 9.58
C VAL A 158 -5.10 8.94 8.53
N SER A 159 -4.81 10.20 8.85
CA SER A 159 -4.13 11.13 7.95
C SER A 159 -2.65 11.02 8.20
N LYS A 160 -1.85 11.40 7.21
CA LYS A 160 -0.41 11.48 7.41
C LYS A 160 -0.02 12.47 8.50
N GLU A 161 -0.75 13.58 8.64
CA GLU A 161 -0.51 14.54 9.72
C GLU A 161 -0.78 13.94 11.11
N ASP A 162 -1.82 13.12 11.26
CA ASP A 162 -2.14 12.41 12.50
C ASP A 162 -1.11 11.31 12.80
N GLU A 163 -0.60 10.64 11.78
CA GLU A 163 0.49 9.67 11.88
C GLU A 163 1.76 10.35 12.40
N LEU A 164 2.21 11.44 11.76
CA LEU A 164 3.38 12.22 12.23
C LEU A 164 3.19 12.78 13.64
N ARG A 165 1.95 13.10 14.05
CA ARG A 165 1.64 13.54 15.42
C ARG A 165 1.66 12.37 16.41
N GLY A 166 1.18 11.21 15.98
CA GLY A 166 1.13 9.97 16.75
C GLY A 166 2.49 9.34 17.00
N GLU A 167 3.39 9.40 16.01
CA GLU A 167 4.77 8.91 16.15
C GLU A 167 5.55 9.61 17.25
N LYS A 168 5.25 10.90 17.49
CA LYS A 168 5.84 11.67 18.59
C LYS A 168 5.39 11.21 19.98
N LYS A 169 4.32 10.41 20.06
CA LYS A 169 3.73 9.88 21.31
C LYS A 169 3.97 8.38 21.51
N LYS A 170 4.98 7.78 20.85
CA LYS A 170 5.37 6.39 21.11
C LYS A 170 5.92 6.28 22.55
N ASP A 171 5.05 5.97 23.50
CA ASP A 171 5.42 5.67 24.88
C ASP A 171 6.16 4.33 24.91
N ILE A 172 7.48 4.39 25.11
CA ILE A 172 8.31 3.19 25.30
C ILE A 172 8.10 2.74 26.75
N LYS A 173 7.25 1.72 26.96
CA LYS A 173 7.16 1.06 28.26
C LYS A 173 8.31 0.07 28.41
N PHE A 174 9.19 0.35 29.36
CA PHE A 174 10.22 -0.57 29.81
C PHE A 174 9.64 -1.43 30.94
N THR A 175 9.48 -2.73 30.70
CA THR A 175 9.08 -3.67 31.75
C THR A 175 10.29 -4.54 32.10
N VAL A 176 10.75 -4.47 33.34
CA VAL A 176 11.82 -5.32 33.88
C VAL A 176 11.16 -6.53 34.52
N GLU A 177 11.40 -7.74 34.00
CA GLU A 177 10.98 -8.97 34.67
C GLU A 177 11.93 -9.27 35.85
N GLU A 178 11.45 -9.11 37.08
CA GLU A 178 12.22 -9.26 38.33
C GLU A 178 12.86 -10.65 38.52
N ALA A 179 12.37 -11.69 37.85
CA ALA A 179 12.88 -13.06 37.98
C ALA A 179 14.04 -13.41 37.04
N SER A 180 14.24 -12.65 35.96
CA SER A 180 15.18 -13.00 34.87
C SER A 180 16.20 -11.90 34.54
N GLY A 181 16.03 -10.68 35.05
CA GLY A 181 16.89 -9.55 34.69
C GLY A 181 16.88 -9.19 33.20
N LYS A 182 15.91 -9.71 32.43
CA LYS A 182 15.79 -9.48 30.99
C LYS A 182 14.82 -8.33 30.75
N LEU A 183 15.32 -7.25 30.14
CA LEU A 183 14.53 -6.08 29.77
C LEU A 183 13.59 -6.46 28.61
N ARG A 184 12.28 -6.50 28.84
CA ARG A 184 11.29 -6.57 27.75
C ARG A 184 10.88 -5.15 27.39
N VAL A 185 11.26 -4.73 26.18
CA VAL A 185 10.79 -3.49 25.58
C VAL A 185 9.55 -3.82 24.78
N GLU A 186 8.38 -3.46 25.31
CA GLU A 186 7.11 -3.59 24.57
C GLU A 186 6.83 -2.26 23.87
N HIS A 187 7.01 -2.26 22.55
CA HIS A 187 6.60 -1.15 21.70
C HIS A 187 5.10 -1.25 21.43
N LYS A 188 4.26 -0.60 22.27
CA LYS A 188 2.84 -0.43 21.95
C LYS A 188 2.68 0.82 21.11
N SER A 189 2.52 0.66 19.79
CA SER A 189 2.11 1.77 18.93
C SER A 189 0.76 2.31 19.40
N PRO A 190 0.57 3.63 19.53
CA PRO A 190 -0.73 4.18 19.87
C PRO A 190 -1.75 3.77 18.80
N ASP A 191 -2.93 3.31 19.20
CA ASP A 191 -4.04 3.10 18.29
C ASP A 191 -4.48 4.47 17.78
N LEU A 192 -3.93 4.87 16.63
CA LEU A 192 -4.32 6.11 15.97
C LEU A 192 -5.73 5.91 15.42
N VAL A 193 -6.67 6.67 15.97
CA VAL A 193 -8.07 6.68 15.58
C VAL A 193 -8.35 7.95 14.79
N ALA A 194 -8.84 7.79 13.57
CA ALA A 194 -9.32 8.88 12.75
C ALA A 194 -10.55 9.52 13.40
N ASP A 195 -10.53 10.84 13.51
CA ASP A 195 -11.70 11.59 13.98
C ASP A 195 -12.83 11.42 12.95
N THR A 196 -13.99 10.98 13.44
CA THR A 196 -15.23 10.74 12.68
C THR A 196 -16.42 11.48 13.28
N SER A 197 -16.13 12.49 14.14
CA SER A 197 -17.14 13.22 14.91
C SER A 197 -18.10 14.07 14.07
N SER A 198 -17.64 14.59 12.92
CA SER A 198 -18.42 15.45 12.04
C SER A 198 -18.46 14.92 10.61
N GLU A 199 -19.47 15.35 9.84
CA GLU A 199 -19.66 14.95 8.45
C GLU A 199 -18.41 15.13 7.60
N ILE A 200 -17.74 16.29 7.76
CA ILE A 200 -16.53 16.60 7.00
C ILE A 200 -15.37 15.67 7.36
N MET A 201 -15.24 15.28 8.63
CA MET A 201 -14.16 14.40 9.08
C MET A 201 -14.39 12.96 8.59
N VAL A 202 -15.64 12.49 8.56
CA VAL A 202 -15.99 11.21 7.94
C VAL A 202 -15.71 11.23 6.44
N GLN A 203 -16.09 12.30 5.73
CA GLN A 203 -15.79 12.44 4.30
C GLN A 203 -14.28 12.40 4.02
N GLN A 204 -13.47 13.10 4.83
CA GLN A 204 -12.01 13.06 4.71
C GLN A 204 -11.44 11.67 5.03
N ALA A 205 -11.97 10.96 6.03
CA ALA A 205 -11.57 9.58 6.35
C ALA A 205 -11.84 8.62 5.18
N LEU A 206 -13.04 8.68 4.61
CA LEU A 206 -13.42 7.84 3.47
C LEU A 206 -12.64 8.20 2.19
N THR A 207 -12.33 9.48 1.99
CA THR A 207 -11.48 9.92 0.87
C THR A 207 -10.05 9.39 1.02
N ARG A 208 -9.46 9.45 2.22
CA ARG A 208 -8.15 8.83 2.52
C ARG A 208 -8.17 7.32 2.23
N ARG A 209 -9.24 6.62 2.60
CA ARG A 209 -9.41 5.20 2.28
C ARG A 209 -9.44 4.94 0.77
N ALA A 210 -10.18 5.74 0.01
CA ALA A 210 -10.24 5.64 -1.44
C ALA A 210 -8.86 5.85 -2.07
N LEU A 211 -8.10 6.84 -1.59
CA LEU A 211 -6.75 7.12 -2.07
C LEU A 211 -5.77 6.00 -1.75
N ALA A 212 -5.82 5.44 -0.54
CA ALA A 212 -4.98 4.32 -0.14
C ALA A 212 -5.28 3.05 -0.97
N MET A 213 -6.55 2.77 -1.26
CA MET A 213 -6.95 1.64 -2.10
C MET A 213 -6.52 1.81 -3.56
N ASP A 214 -6.56 3.03 -4.10
CA ASP A 214 -6.05 3.34 -5.44
C ASP A 214 -4.52 3.22 -5.51
N GLN A 215 -3.79 3.67 -4.49
CA GLN A 215 -2.33 3.48 -4.40
C GLN A 215 -1.94 2.00 -4.31
N ALA A 216 -2.76 1.18 -3.65
CA ALA A 216 -2.59 -0.27 -3.58
C ALA A 216 -3.08 -1.01 -4.83
N ASN A 217 -3.58 -0.31 -5.86
CA ASN A 217 -4.18 -0.90 -7.06
C ASN A 217 -5.32 -1.89 -6.74
N LEU A 218 -6.06 -1.69 -5.65
CA LEU A 218 -7.22 -2.50 -5.29
C LEU A 218 -8.47 -2.01 -6.01
N ILE A 219 -8.80 -0.74 -5.84
CA ILE A 219 -10.02 -0.10 -6.35
C ILE A 219 -9.63 1.29 -6.84
N ASP A 220 -10.18 1.71 -7.98
CA ASP A 220 -9.96 3.04 -8.53
C ASP A 220 -10.55 4.13 -7.61
N PHE A 221 -9.81 5.22 -7.43
CA PHE A 221 -10.22 6.34 -6.58
C PHE A 221 -11.61 6.86 -6.95
N VAL A 222 -11.86 7.10 -8.24
CA VAL A 222 -13.13 7.68 -8.72
C VAL A 222 -14.33 6.82 -8.32
N VAL A 223 -14.16 5.51 -8.36
CA VAL A 223 -15.20 4.54 -8.05
C VAL A 223 -15.52 4.53 -6.55
N MET A 224 -14.49 4.49 -5.70
CA MET A 224 -14.67 4.52 -4.26
C MET A 224 -15.13 5.91 -3.76
N ASP A 225 -14.73 6.98 -4.43
CA ASP A 225 -15.18 8.34 -4.13
C ASP A 225 -16.67 8.53 -4.45
N GLN A 226 -17.17 7.96 -5.54
CA GLN A 226 -18.62 7.96 -5.84
C GLN A 226 -19.44 7.27 -4.73
N TRP A 227 -18.93 6.16 -4.17
CA TRP A 227 -19.55 5.53 -3.02
C TRP A 227 -19.53 6.44 -1.79
N THR A 228 -18.39 7.07 -1.50
CA THR A 228 -18.25 8.07 -0.44
C THR A 228 -19.27 9.21 -0.59
N GLN A 229 -19.39 9.77 -1.80
CA GLN A 229 -20.36 10.83 -2.11
C GLN A 229 -21.81 10.35 -1.92
N ARG A 230 -22.11 9.08 -2.23
CA ARG A 230 -23.44 8.49 -2.03
C ARG A 230 -23.81 8.37 -0.56
N LEU A 231 -22.88 7.94 0.30
CA LEU A 231 -23.08 7.90 1.75
C LEU A 231 -23.32 9.30 2.31
N MET A 232 -22.52 10.28 1.88
CA MET A 232 -22.67 11.68 2.30
C MET A 232 -23.99 12.28 1.83
N LYS A 233 -24.39 12.01 0.58
CA LYS A 233 -25.69 12.44 0.04
C LYS A 233 -26.84 11.86 0.85
N ALA A 234 -26.80 10.57 1.19
CA ALA A 234 -27.83 9.94 2.02
C ALA A 234 -27.93 10.59 3.42
N ARG A 235 -26.81 11.04 3.99
CA ARG A 235 -26.77 11.76 5.26
C ARG A 235 -27.25 13.22 5.14
N LEU A 236 -26.96 13.91 4.05
CA LEU A 236 -27.27 15.33 3.88
C LEU A 236 -28.68 15.58 3.34
N GLN A 237 -29.27 14.61 2.64
CA GLN A 237 -30.60 14.73 2.09
C GLN A 237 -31.65 14.82 3.22
N ALA A 238 -32.58 15.76 3.08
CA ALA A 238 -33.70 15.89 3.99
C ALA A 238 -34.54 14.60 3.97
N PRO A 239 -34.81 13.98 5.13
CA PRO A 239 -35.63 12.78 5.16
C PRO A 239 -37.07 13.12 4.75
N ALA A 240 -37.75 12.18 4.08
CA ALA A 240 -39.17 12.35 3.74
C ALA A 240 -40.05 12.42 5.00
N GLU A 241 -41.26 12.98 4.89
CA GLU A 241 -42.11 13.45 6.01
C GLU A 241 -42.36 12.43 7.15
N SER A 242 -42.12 11.13 6.95
CA SER A 242 -42.31 10.06 7.94
C SER A 242 -41.02 9.37 8.43
N PHE A 243 -39.85 9.87 8.08
CA PHE A 243 -38.60 9.14 8.19
C PHE A 243 -37.50 9.92 8.92
N ALA A 244 -36.60 9.23 9.62
CA ALA A 244 -35.46 9.83 10.31
C ALA A 244 -34.22 9.97 9.41
N LYS A 245 -33.29 10.88 9.75
CA LYS A 245 -32.01 10.97 9.05
C LYS A 245 -31.14 9.77 9.41
N PRO A 246 -30.49 9.08 8.44
CA PRO A 246 -29.70 7.88 8.72
C PRO A 246 -28.53 8.18 9.66
N THR A 247 -28.35 7.35 10.69
CA THR A 247 -27.26 7.49 11.67
C THR A 247 -25.92 7.05 11.10
N TRP A 248 -24.81 7.51 11.70
CA TRP A 248 -23.47 7.09 11.28
C TRP A 248 -23.26 5.58 11.38
N LYS A 249 -23.81 4.92 12.41
CA LYS A 249 -23.75 3.46 12.56
C LYS A 249 -24.47 2.71 11.43
N GLN A 250 -25.60 3.25 10.95
CA GLN A 250 -26.32 2.65 9.82
C GLN A 250 -25.52 2.78 8.52
N LEU A 251 -24.87 3.92 8.30
CA LEU A 251 -24.00 4.13 7.14
C LEU A 251 -22.75 3.25 7.19
N GLU A 252 -22.15 3.06 8.37
CA GLU A 252 -21.03 2.15 8.56
C GLU A 252 -21.43 0.68 8.30
N SER A 253 -22.62 0.28 8.75
CA SER A 253 -23.16 -1.06 8.47
C SER A 253 -23.37 -1.28 6.96
N ALA A 254 -23.95 -0.30 6.26
CA ALA A 254 -24.11 -0.34 4.81
C ALA A 254 -22.77 -0.43 4.07
N ASP A 255 -21.76 0.30 4.55
CA ASP A 255 -20.40 0.25 4.03
C ASP A 255 -19.76 -1.12 4.25
N ARG A 256 -19.90 -1.72 5.45
CA ARG A 256 -19.43 -3.10 5.72
C ARG A 256 -20.09 -4.12 4.80
N GLN A 257 -21.40 -4.00 4.57
CA GLN A 257 -22.13 -4.89 3.65
C GLN A 257 -21.60 -4.79 2.22
N LEU A 258 -21.31 -3.58 1.72
CA LEU A 258 -20.70 -3.41 0.40
C LEU A 258 -19.39 -4.21 0.28
N PHE A 259 -18.51 -4.15 1.28
CA PHE A 259 -17.24 -4.89 1.24
C PHE A 259 -17.44 -6.40 1.34
N THR A 260 -18.44 -6.88 2.08
CA THR A 260 -18.80 -8.31 2.11
C THR A 260 -19.24 -8.79 0.73
N GLU A 261 -20.13 -8.06 0.07
CA GLU A 261 -20.61 -8.38 -1.28
C GLU A 261 -19.48 -8.33 -2.33
N LEU A 262 -18.59 -7.33 -2.23
CA LEU A 262 -17.41 -7.24 -3.10
C LEU A 262 -16.48 -8.44 -2.91
N ARG A 263 -16.24 -8.88 -1.67
CA ARG A 263 -15.45 -10.08 -1.36
C ARG A 263 -16.09 -11.33 -1.96
N GLU A 264 -17.40 -11.51 -1.81
CA GLU A 264 -18.11 -12.69 -2.33
C GLU A 264 -18.00 -12.78 -3.85
N LYS A 265 -18.24 -11.67 -4.55
CA LYS A 265 -18.13 -11.63 -6.01
C LYS A 265 -16.70 -11.85 -6.51
N THR A 266 -15.71 -11.34 -5.78
CA THR A 266 -14.29 -11.56 -6.09
C THR A 266 -13.84 -13.02 -5.84
N ARG A 267 -14.60 -13.83 -5.08
CA ARG A 267 -14.33 -15.27 -4.92
C ARG A 267 -14.91 -16.11 -6.06
N THR A 268 -15.98 -15.65 -6.69
CA THR A 268 -16.65 -16.37 -7.79
C THR A 268 -15.99 -16.08 -9.15
N GLU A 269 -15.46 -14.87 -9.34
CA GLU A 269 -14.66 -14.50 -10.51
C GLU A 269 -13.18 -14.57 -10.14
N SER A 270 -12.44 -15.51 -10.73
CA SER A 270 -11.01 -15.67 -10.49
C SER A 270 -10.27 -14.34 -10.68
N PHE A 271 -9.51 -13.95 -9.65
CA PHE A 271 -8.65 -12.78 -9.62
C PHE A 271 -7.64 -12.85 -10.80
N LEU A 272 -7.97 -12.23 -11.94
CA LEU A 272 -7.12 -12.23 -13.13
C LEU A 272 -5.93 -11.26 -12.94
N PRO A 273 -4.73 -11.61 -13.47
CA PRO A 273 -3.49 -10.89 -13.25
C PRO A 273 -3.49 -9.48 -13.90
N PRO A 274 -2.58 -8.59 -13.48
CA PRO A 274 -2.58 -7.19 -13.86
C PRO A 274 -1.91 -7.00 -15.23
N SER A 275 -2.69 -6.94 -16.30
CA SER A 275 -2.17 -6.48 -17.59
C SER A 275 -3.15 -5.78 -18.52
N LEU A 276 -4.35 -5.42 -18.07
CA LEU A 276 -5.24 -4.55 -18.86
C LEU A 276 -5.72 -3.34 -18.06
N PRO A 277 -5.56 -2.12 -18.60
CA PRO A 277 -6.03 -0.91 -17.95
C PRO A 277 -7.57 -0.90 -17.94
N GLY A 278 -8.15 -0.79 -16.76
CA GLY A 278 -9.40 -0.04 -16.58
C GLY A 278 -10.75 -0.76 -16.71
N CYS A 279 -10.86 -2.05 -17.03
CA CYS A 279 -12.20 -2.64 -17.27
C CYS A 279 -12.78 -3.52 -16.15
N SER A 280 -12.06 -4.45 -15.51
CA SER A 280 -12.75 -5.47 -14.69
C SER A 280 -13.33 -4.96 -13.36
N LEU A 281 -12.58 -4.17 -12.58
CA LEU A 281 -13.06 -3.69 -11.27
C LEU A 281 -14.00 -2.48 -11.36
N VAL A 282 -13.81 -1.62 -12.36
CA VAL A 282 -14.74 -0.52 -12.67
C VAL A 282 -16.08 -1.13 -13.05
N ILE A 283 -16.11 -2.11 -13.97
CA ILE A 283 -17.34 -2.82 -14.33
C ILE A 283 -17.89 -3.59 -13.14
N LEU A 284 -17.10 -4.22 -12.27
CA LEU A 284 -17.65 -4.94 -11.10
C LEU A 284 -18.34 -3.97 -10.13
N VAL A 285 -17.72 -2.85 -9.77
CA VAL A 285 -18.33 -1.86 -8.86
C VAL A 285 -19.49 -1.11 -9.54
N PHE A 286 -19.40 -0.81 -10.83
CA PHE A 286 -20.52 -0.24 -11.61
C PHE A 286 -21.65 -1.25 -11.75
N THR A 287 -21.39 -2.54 -12.00
CA THR A 287 -22.41 -3.58 -12.18
C THR A 287 -23.05 -3.97 -10.86
N ILE A 288 -22.29 -3.98 -9.76
CA ILE A 288 -22.82 -4.10 -8.39
C ILE A 288 -23.63 -2.85 -8.01
N GLY A 289 -23.12 -1.67 -8.38
CA GLY A 289 -23.72 -0.36 -8.09
C GLY A 289 -24.95 0.01 -8.94
N LEU A 290 -25.03 -0.46 -10.19
CA LEU A 290 -26.10 -0.19 -11.17
C LEU A 290 -27.04 -1.37 -11.42
N GLN A 291 -26.56 -2.62 -11.44
CA GLN A 291 -27.36 -3.74 -11.96
C GLN A 291 -28.08 -4.62 -10.91
N GLY A 292 -28.06 -4.30 -9.60
CA GLY A 292 -29.01 -5.04 -8.75
C GLY A 292 -29.06 -4.88 -7.23
N ILE A 293 -28.13 -4.21 -6.54
CA ILE A 293 -28.08 -4.35 -5.06
C ILE A 293 -28.69 -3.16 -4.28
N VAL A 294 -28.91 -1.99 -4.89
CA VAL A 294 -29.55 -0.85 -4.19
C VAL A 294 -31.05 -0.59 -4.49
N PRO A 295 -31.72 -1.17 -5.51
CA PRO A 295 -33.18 -1.26 -5.42
C PRO A 295 -33.63 -2.31 -4.38
N ARG A 296 -32.71 -3.12 -3.82
CA ARG A 296 -33.02 -4.13 -2.77
C ARG A 296 -32.51 -3.81 -1.37
N ILE A 297 -31.51 -2.96 -1.18
CA ILE A 297 -31.24 -2.33 0.11
C ILE A 297 -31.86 -0.94 0.02
N PRO A 298 -33.09 -0.73 0.52
CA PRO A 298 -33.67 0.58 0.46
C PRO A 298 -32.89 1.42 1.48
N LEU A 299 -31.99 2.28 1.00
CA LEU A 299 -31.49 3.40 1.80
C LEU A 299 -32.67 4.30 2.26
N SER A 300 -33.83 4.16 1.61
CA SER A 300 -35.14 4.68 2.01
C SER A 300 -35.88 3.87 3.09
N ALA A 301 -35.41 2.68 3.48
CA ALA A 301 -35.96 1.83 4.55
C ALA A 301 -35.07 1.77 5.81
N LEU A 302 -33.92 2.43 5.79
CA LEU A 302 -33.13 2.75 6.98
C LEU A 302 -33.74 3.75 7.97
N PRO A 303 -34.77 4.55 7.65
CA PRO A 303 -35.32 5.43 8.65
C PRO A 303 -36.30 4.67 9.53
N GLU A 304 -36.02 4.64 10.83
CA GLU A 304 -37.00 4.28 11.84
C GLU A 304 -38.22 5.21 11.68
N ARG A 305 -39.42 4.63 11.69
CA ARG A 305 -40.65 5.42 11.84
C ARG A 305 -40.51 6.19 13.15
N LYS A 306 -40.73 7.49 13.10
CA LYS A 306 -41.00 8.25 14.33
C LYS A 306 -42.25 7.61 14.96
N GLU A 307 -42.10 7.00 16.13
CA GLU A 307 -43.21 6.83 17.07
C GLU A 307 -43.71 8.20 17.54
#